data_AF-A0A7S3Z439-F1
#
_entry.id   AF-A0A7S3Z439-F1
#
_cell.length_a   1.000
_cell.length_b   1.000
_cell.length_c   1.000
_cell.angle_alpha   90.00
_cell.angle_beta   90.00
_cell.angle_gamma   90.00
#
_symmetry.space_group_name_H-M   'P 1'
#
loop_
_entity.id
_entity.type
_entity.pdbx_description
1 polymer ?
#
loop_
_entity_poly.entity_id
_entity_poly.type
_entity_poly.pdbx_seq_one_letter_code
_entity_poly.pdbx_strand_id
1 'polypeptide(L)'
;MLTASTKTATGLPYKTTSAIMCQEVIKFAFAAIYWYNFDYKKQKNDGLQNFNIKEFLMYSVPGLTYALQNSIVYFAIAILGPPTFQVFSNLKIITTAVLFRFILPNRGLTIIQWLAVVLLFTAMVISKISVFSQSGEEAGAWASKQELIFGCGLLVVNSTLSAFSGVFNEWLIKKIDPEAPLQFKNMQLYFFGCVLNFFGNILQDAPGTDSGFFTGFSPVVWIIILNNAALGISVAYIMKYANNVVKCFTGAGQCPVPPSITSFFCYSINIPYLHMLN
;
A
#
# COMPACT_ATOMS: atom_id res chain seq x y z
N MET A 1 -8.56 -0.43 8.90
CA MET A 1 -9.72 -0.30 9.81
C MET A 1 -9.42 -0.80 11.23
N LEU A 2 -8.68 -1.91 11.42
CA LEU A 2 -8.35 -2.42 12.77
C LEU A 2 -7.44 -1.49 13.61
N THR A 3 -6.51 -0.76 12.99
CA THR A 3 -5.63 0.20 13.69
C THR A 3 -6.34 1.44 14.24
N ALA A 4 -7.54 1.77 13.73
CA ALA A 4 -8.30 2.92 14.23
C ALA A 4 -9.07 2.59 15.52
N SER A 5 -9.42 1.32 15.74
CA SER A 5 -10.21 0.89 16.91
C SER A 5 -9.39 0.69 18.18
N THR A 6 -8.06 0.83 18.11
CA THR A 6 -7.14 0.57 19.25
C THR A 6 -6.25 1.77 19.58
N LYS A 7 -6.66 2.99 19.20
CA LYS A 7 -5.99 4.19 19.70
C LYS A 7 -6.45 4.44 21.13
N THR A 8 -5.56 4.26 22.10
CA THR A 8 -5.70 4.90 23.41
C THR A 8 -5.25 6.36 23.31
N ALA A 9 -5.61 7.20 24.28
CA ALA A 9 -5.31 8.64 24.32
C ALA A 9 -3.80 8.99 24.16
N THR A 10 -2.91 7.99 24.26
CA THR A 10 -1.44 8.13 24.20
C THR A 10 -0.80 7.56 22.93
N GLY A 11 -1.57 6.99 21.98
CA GLY A 11 -1.04 6.40 20.74
C GLY A 11 -1.47 4.95 20.49
N LEU A 12 -0.79 4.26 19.57
CA LEU A 12 -0.97 2.81 19.39
C LEU A 12 -0.27 2.07 20.54
N PRO A 13 -0.86 0.98 21.09
CA PRO A 13 -0.31 0.27 22.25
C PRO A 13 0.93 -0.57 21.93
N TYR A 14 1.45 -0.50 20.70
CA TYR A 14 2.60 -1.28 20.23
C TYR A 14 3.52 -0.44 19.36
N LYS A 15 4.81 -0.83 19.35
CA LYS A 15 5.81 -0.19 18.49
C LYS A 15 5.52 -0.50 17.03
N THR A 16 5.11 0.54 16.30
CA THR A 16 4.55 0.42 14.96
C THR A 16 5.60 0.05 13.92
N THR A 17 6.81 0.62 14.00
CA THR A 17 7.92 0.30 13.09
C THR A 17 8.36 -1.16 13.19
N SER A 18 8.32 -1.75 14.39
CA SER A 18 8.59 -3.17 14.59
C SER A 18 7.54 -4.03 13.89
N ALA A 19 6.26 -3.66 14.03
CA ALA A 19 5.16 -4.37 13.40
C ALA A 19 5.24 -4.36 11.87
N ILE A 20 5.62 -3.22 11.27
CA ILE A 20 5.84 -3.10 9.82
C ILE A 20 7.04 -3.94 9.38
N MET A 21 8.14 -3.95 10.15
CA MET A 21 9.27 -4.82 9.87
C MET A 21 8.86 -6.30 9.89
N CYS A 22 8.12 -6.74 10.91
CA CYS A 22 7.59 -8.11 10.96
C CYS A 22 6.72 -8.45 9.74
N GLN A 23 5.89 -7.50 9.30
CA GLN A 23 5.08 -7.66 8.09
C GLN A 23 5.94 -7.88 6.83
N GLU A 24 7.00 -7.09 6.63
CA GLU A 24 7.91 -7.27 5.49
C GLU A 24 8.65 -8.62 5.56
N VAL A 25 9.09 -9.02 6.75
CA VAL A 25 9.75 -10.33 6.97
C VAL A 25 8.82 -11.49 6.63
N ILE A 26 7.55 -11.44 7.06
CA ILE A 26 6.56 -12.48 6.75
C ILE A 26 6.31 -12.57 5.24
N LYS A 27 6.17 -11.42 4.56
CA LYS A 27 5.98 -11.39 3.10
C LYS A 27 7.20 -11.94 2.36
N PHE A 28 8.41 -11.58 2.81
CA PHE A 28 9.66 -12.11 2.25
C PHE A 28 9.75 -13.62 2.44
N ALA A 29 9.49 -14.12 3.65
CA ALA A 29 9.49 -15.55 3.94
C ALA A 29 8.48 -16.31 3.08
N PHE A 30 7.25 -15.79 2.94
CA PHE A 30 6.25 -16.37 2.06
C PHE A 30 6.73 -16.44 0.61
N ALA A 31 7.28 -15.34 0.08
CA ALA A 31 7.79 -15.28 -1.29
C ALA A 31 8.95 -16.26 -1.50
N ALA A 32 9.89 -16.34 -0.55
CA ALA A 32 11.04 -17.25 -0.60
C ALA A 32 10.64 -18.73 -0.53
N ILE A 33 9.73 -19.09 0.39
CA ILE A 33 9.23 -20.46 0.51
C ILE A 33 8.47 -20.87 -0.75
N TYR A 34 7.61 -20.00 -1.28
CA TYR A 34 6.88 -20.29 -2.50
C TYR A 34 7.83 -20.45 -3.69
N TRP A 35 8.73 -19.49 -3.88
CA TRP A 35 9.72 -19.50 -4.95
C TRP A 35 10.56 -20.78 -4.91
N TYR A 36 11.07 -21.17 -3.73
CA TYR A 36 11.87 -22.39 -3.61
C TYR A 36 11.09 -23.66 -3.97
N ASN A 37 9.84 -23.78 -3.50
CA ASN A 37 9.05 -25.01 -3.69
C ASN A 37 8.40 -25.13 -5.07
N PHE A 38 8.09 -24.02 -5.74
CA PHE A 38 7.33 -24.00 -6.98
C PHE A 38 8.10 -23.45 -8.18
N ASP A 39 8.92 -22.43 -7.99
CA ASP A 39 9.63 -21.79 -9.10
C ASP A 39 11.00 -22.45 -9.29
N TYR A 40 11.81 -22.56 -8.24
CA TYR A 40 13.15 -23.17 -8.30
C TYR A 40 13.12 -24.68 -8.55
N LYS A 41 12.33 -25.43 -7.77
CA LYS A 41 12.30 -26.90 -7.86
C LYS A 41 11.50 -27.43 -9.06
N LYS A 42 10.46 -26.72 -9.51
CA LYS A 42 9.51 -27.26 -10.51
C LYS A 42 9.55 -26.54 -11.85
N GLN A 43 9.99 -25.29 -11.93
CA GLN A 43 10.09 -24.55 -13.20
C GLN A 43 11.54 -24.46 -13.67
N LYS A 44 11.72 -24.39 -15.00
CA LYS A 44 13.05 -24.19 -15.62
C LYS A 44 13.54 -22.75 -15.54
N ASN A 45 12.64 -21.77 -15.36
CA ASN A 45 12.97 -20.35 -15.25
C ASN A 45 12.69 -19.87 -13.83
N ASP A 46 13.70 -19.96 -12.97
CA ASP A 46 13.66 -19.55 -11.57
C ASP A 46 13.99 -18.05 -11.37
N GLY A 47 14.36 -17.34 -12.44
CA GLY A 47 14.82 -15.95 -12.40
C GLY A 47 16.27 -15.74 -11.96
N LEU A 48 16.97 -16.78 -11.47
CA LEU A 48 18.37 -16.68 -11.06
C LEU A 48 19.31 -16.54 -12.27
N GLN A 49 19.00 -17.23 -13.37
CA GLN A 49 19.85 -17.26 -14.56
C GLN A 49 20.00 -15.88 -15.23
N ASN A 50 18.95 -15.06 -15.13
CA ASN A 50 18.91 -13.70 -15.68
C ASN A 50 19.08 -12.63 -14.58
N PHE A 51 19.59 -13.00 -13.40
CA PHE A 51 19.70 -12.06 -12.29
C PHE A 51 20.64 -10.90 -12.62
N ASN A 52 20.08 -9.69 -12.65
CA ASN A 52 20.81 -8.46 -12.91
C ASN A 52 20.79 -7.57 -11.66
N ILE A 53 21.99 -7.21 -11.17
CA ILE A 53 22.15 -6.34 -9.99
C ILE A 53 21.47 -4.98 -10.22
N LYS A 54 21.48 -4.46 -11.45
CA LYS A 54 20.84 -3.19 -11.77
C LYS A 54 19.33 -3.27 -11.58
N GLU A 55 18.70 -4.36 -12.04
CA GLU A 55 17.26 -4.58 -11.89
C GLU A 55 16.89 -4.82 -10.43
N PHE A 56 17.70 -5.60 -9.72
CA PHE A 56 17.58 -5.77 -8.27
C PHE A 56 17.61 -4.41 -7.56
N LEU A 57 18.59 -3.56 -7.84
CA LEU A 57 18.68 -2.22 -7.25
C LEU A 57 17.51 -1.32 -7.65
N MET A 58 16.86 -1.52 -8.80
CA MET A 58 15.65 -0.77 -9.15
C MET A 58 14.48 -1.08 -8.21
N TYR A 59 14.38 -2.29 -7.63
CA TYR A 59 13.37 -2.62 -6.61
C TYR A 59 13.58 -1.88 -5.29
N SER A 60 14.75 -1.26 -5.06
CA SER A 60 14.95 -0.37 -3.92
C SER A 60 14.09 0.90 -3.99
N VAL A 61 13.77 1.38 -5.19
CA VAL A 61 12.95 2.58 -5.41
C VAL A 61 11.51 2.40 -4.90
N PRO A 62 10.75 1.37 -5.32
CA PRO A 62 9.44 1.10 -4.73
C PRO A 62 9.55 0.74 -3.24
N GLY A 63 10.59 0.01 -2.82
CA GLY A 63 10.84 -0.28 -1.39
C GLY A 63 10.96 0.98 -0.53
N LEU A 64 11.80 1.93 -0.93
CA LEU A 64 12.03 3.21 -0.25
C LEU A 64 10.76 4.04 -0.20
N THR A 65 10.09 4.18 -1.34
CA THR A 65 8.86 4.96 -1.41
C THR A 65 7.73 4.33 -0.60
N TYR A 66 7.63 2.99 -0.49
CA TYR A 66 6.67 2.33 0.40
C TYR A 66 7.01 2.54 1.88
N ALA A 67 8.29 2.46 2.25
CA ALA A 67 8.72 2.74 3.62
C ALA A 67 8.40 4.19 4.03
N LEU A 68 8.73 5.16 3.17
CA LEU A 68 8.41 6.58 3.40
C LEU A 68 6.91 6.83 3.52
N GLN A 69 6.10 6.21 2.65
CA GLN A 69 4.64 6.31 2.74
C GLN A 69 4.13 5.82 4.10
N ASN A 70 4.62 4.68 4.56
CA ASN A 70 4.22 4.14 5.85
C ASN A 70 4.52 5.15 6.97
N SER A 71 5.72 5.74 6.98
CA SER A 71 6.08 6.78 7.97
C SER A 71 5.20 8.03 7.90
N ILE A 72 4.95 8.56 6.69
CA ILE A 72 4.12 9.77 6.51
C ILE A 72 2.69 9.52 6.98
N VAL A 73 2.15 8.31 6.73
CA VAL A 73 0.80 7.95 7.18
C VAL A 73 0.65 8.05 8.69
N TYR A 74 1.61 7.55 9.48
CA TYR A 74 1.54 7.67 10.94
C TYR A 74 1.59 9.12 11.41
N PHE A 75 2.50 9.90 10.82
CA PHE A 75 2.62 11.32 11.14
C PHE A 75 1.35 12.12 10.76
N ALA A 76 0.79 11.86 9.59
CA ALA A 76 -0.44 12.50 9.13
C ALA A 76 -1.67 12.11 9.98
N ILE A 77 -1.76 10.85 10.42
CA ILE A 77 -2.81 10.38 11.34
C ILE A 77 -2.70 11.06 12.72
N ALA A 78 -1.49 11.41 13.15
CA ALA A 78 -1.27 12.12 14.42
C ALA A 78 -1.72 13.58 14.33
N ILE A 79 -1.47 14.26 13.21
CA ILE A 79 -1.81 15.69 13.01
C ILE A 79 -3.30 15.89 12.66
N LEU A 80 -3.84 15.10 11.72
CA LEU A 80 -5.18 15.35 11.18
C LEU A 80 -6.31 14.64 11.93
N GLY A 81 -5.96 13.67 12.78
CA GLY A 81 -6.91 12.73 13.36
C GLY A 81 -7.44 11.68 12.35
N PRO A 82 -7.98 10.54 12.83
CA PRO A 82 -8.37 9.43 11.96
C PRO A 82 -9.47 9.73 10.91
N PRO A 83 -10.57 10.46 11.23
CA PRO A 83 -11.64 10.74 10.28
C PRO A 83 -11.16 11.61 9.11
N THR A 84 -10.48 12.72 9.41
CA THR A 84 -9.92 13.65 8.42
C THR A 84 -8.89 12.95 7.55
N PHE A 85 -7.96 12.21 8.17
CA PHE A 85 -6.97 11.42 7.42
C PHE A 85 -7.63 10.49 6.41
N GLN A 86 -8.72 9.82 6.78
CA GLN A 86 -9.41 8.90 5.87
C GLN A 86 -10.01 9.60 4.64
N VAL A 87 -10.58 10.79 4.80
CA VAL A 87 -11.13 11.55 3.66
C VAL A 87 -10.01 11.97 2.71
N PHE A 88 -8.96 12.61 3.24
CA PHE A 88 -7.88 13.16 2.42
C PHE A 88 -6.94 12.10 1.85
N SER A 89 -6.79 10.94 2.49
CA SER A 89 -5.99 9.83 1.95
C SER A 89 -6.61 9.19 0.69
N ASN A 90 -7.90 9.42 0.42
CA ASN A 90 -8.55 8.98 -0.82
C ASN A 90 -8.16 9.81 -2.05
N LEU A 91 -7.50 10.96 -1.87
CA LEU A 91 -6.91 11.73 -2.99
C LEU A 91 -5.93 10.88 -3.81
N LYS A 92 -5.35 9.84 -3.19
CA LYS A 92 -4.51 8.83 -3.88
C LYS A 92 -5.17 8.21 -5.10
N ILE A 93 -6.50 8.11 -5.15
CA ILE A 93 -7.24 7.53 -6.28
C ILE A 93 -7.04 8.40 -7.52
N ILE A 94 -7.19 9.72 -7.37
CA ILE A 94 -7.02 10.68 -8.46
C ILE A 94 -5.54 10.81 -8.83
N THR A 95 -4.64 10.98 -7.85
CA THR A 95 -3.20 11.13 -8.13
C THR A 95 -2.64 9.89 -8.83
N THR A 96 -3.12 8.69 -8.47
CA THR A 96 -2.73 7.44 -9.15
C THR A 96 -3.20 7.39 -10.59
N ALA A 97 -4.45 7.77 -10.87
CA ALA A 97 -4.97 7.79 -12.24
C ALA A 97 -4.20 8.78 -13.14
N VAL A 98 -3.90 9.97 -12.61
CA VAL A 98 -3.13 11.00 -13.31
C VAL A 98 -1.69 10.54 -13.57
N LEU A 99 -0.97 10.05 -12.55
CA LEU A 99 0.39 9.56 -12.72
C LEU A 99 0.47 8.31 -13.61
N PHE A 100 -0.51 7.42 -13.54
CA PHE A 100 -0.61 6.27 -14.43
C PHE A 100 -0.71 6.70 -15.91
N ARG A 101 -1.46 7.77 -16.20
CA ARG A 101 -1.55 8.32 -17.56
C ARG A 101 -0.21 8.88 -18.06
N PHE A 102 0.57 9.54 -17.20
CA PHE A 102 1.85 10.14 -17.58
C PHE A 102 2.99 9.12 -17.69
N ILE A 103 3.09 8.17 -16.76
CA ILE A 103 4.21 7.22 -16.69
C ILE A 103 4.01 6.01 -17.62
N LEU A 104 2.77 5.59 -17.86
CA LEU A 104 2.44 4.47 -18.76
C LEU A 104 1.53 4.93 -19.91
N PRO A 105 2.02 5.79 -20.82
CA PRO A 105 1.21 6.39 -21.87
C PRO A 105 0.59 5.37 -22.83
N ASN A 106 1.25 4.22 -23.04
CA ASN A 106 0.77 3.14 -23.91
C ASN A 106 -0.36 2.28 -23.30
N ARG A 107 -0.78 2.56 -22.06
CA ARG A 107 -1.95 1.94 -21.40
C ARG A 107 -2.92 3.00 -20.87
N GLY A 108 -3.11 4.08 -21.61
CA GLY A 108 -3.98 5.19 -21.21
C GLY A 108 -5.40 4.75 -20.84
N LEU A 109 -5.96 5.39 -19.82
CA LEU A 109 -7.34 5.14 -19.39
C LEU A 109 -8.35 5.63 -20.44
N THR A 110 -9.39 4.84 -20.67
CA THR A 110 -10.54 5.23 -21.50
C THR A 110 -11.40 6.27 -20.79
N ILE A 111 -12.28 6.96 -21.51
CA ILE A 111 -13.22 7.96 -20.93
C ILE A 111 -14.10 7.31 -19.86
N ILE A 112 -14.57 6.07 -20.10
CA ILE A 112 -15.37 5.31 -19.13
C ILE A 112 -14.55 5.01 -17.87
N GLN A 113 -13.27 4.66 -18.02
CA GLN A 113 -12.38 4.43 -16.87
C GLN A 113 -12.10 5.72 -16.09
N TRP A 114 -11.99 6.88 -16.76
CA TRP A 114 -11.90 8.18 -16.09
C TRP A 114 -13.17 8.52 -15.31
N LEU A 115 -14.34 8.29 -15.89
CA LEU A 115 -15.62 8.45 -15.19
C LEU A 115 -15.72 7.52 -13.98
N ALA A 116 -15.26 6.27 -14.10
CA ALA A 116 -15.22 5.33 -12.99
C ALA A 116 -14.29 5.80 -11.85
N VAL A 117 -13.14 6.40 -12.18
CA VAL A 117 -12.22 6.99 -11.19
C VAL A 117 -12.88 8.15 -10.44
N VAL A 118 -13.55 9.06 -11.15
CA VAL A 118 -14.27 10.21 -10.56
C VAL A 118 -15.43 9.72 -9.69
N LEU A 119 -16.20 8.74 -10.18
CA LEU A 119 -17.30 8.15 -9.44
C LEU A 119 -16.81 7.47 -8.15
N LEU A 120 -15.72 6.69 -8.23
CA LEU A 120 -15.13 6.03 -7.07
C LEU A 120 -14.65 7.04 -6.03
N PHE A 121 -13.95 8.09 -6.46
CA PHE A 121 -13.51 9.15 -5.57
C PHE A 121 -14.70 9.81 -4.85
N THR A 122 -15.75 10.13 -5.60
CA THR A 122 -16.97 10.75 -5.06
C THR A 122 -17.68 9.82 -4.06
N ALA A 123 -17.82 8.53 -4.40
CA ALA A 123 -18.40 7.52 -3.50
C ALA A 123 -17.59 7.39 -2.20
N MET A 124 -16.25 7.40 -2.30
CA MET A 124 -15.36 7.34 -1.14
C MET A 124 -15.51 8.59 -0.25
N VAL A 125 -15.60 9.79 -0.82
CA VAL A 125 -15.87 11.01 -0.06
C VAL A 125 -17.23 10.92 0.63
N ILE A 126 -18.30 10.58 -0.09
CA ILE A 126 -19.66 10.47 0.46
C ILE A 126 -19.73 9.49 1.62
N SER A 127 -19.15 8.29 1.48
CA SER A 127 -19.15 7.25 2.53
C SER A 127 -18.45 7.66 3.84
N LYS A 128 -17.69 8.77 3.82
CA LYS A 128 -16.93 9.29 4.96
C LYS A 128 -17.49 10.59 5.53
N ILE A 129 -18.48 11.20 4.88
CA ILE A 129 -19.11 12.44 5.34
C ILE A 129 -19.80 12.22 6.70
N SER A 130 -20.50 11.10 6.90
CA SER A 130 -21.18 10.80 8.16
C SER A 130 -20.22 10.65 9.33
N VAL A 131 -19.07 9.99 9.09
CA VAL A 131 -17.99 9.82 10.07
C VAL A 131 -17.33 11.17 10.38
N PHE A 132 -17.13 12.01 9.36
CA PHE A 132 -16.60 13.35 9.53
C PHE A 132 -17.55 14.25 10.33
N SER A 133 -18.87 14.16 10.09
CA SER A 133 -19.87 14.94 10.83
C SER A 133 -20.02 14.51 12.29
N GLN A 134 -19.90 13.21 12.59
CA GLN A 134 -19.96 12.70 13.97
C GLN A 134 -18.72 13.05 14.77
N SER A 135 -17.55 13.16 14.11
CA SER A 135 -16.33 13.64 14.75
C SER A 135 -16.32 15.15 15.03
N GLY A 136 -17.38 15.88 14.69
CA GLY A 136 -17.52 17.33 14.92
C GLY A 136 -17.49 17.74 16.40
N GLU A 137 -17.74 16.82 17.33
CA GLU A 137 -17.65 17.07 18.78
C GLU A 137 -16.28 16.67 19.38
N GLU A 138 -15.55 15.74 18.76
CA GLU A 138 -14.12 15.44 19.06
C GLU A 138 -13.16 16.23 18.15
N ALA A 139 -13.69 17.19 17.39
CA ALA A 139 -12.96 18.11 16.51
C ALA A 139 -12.15 19.16 17.29
N GLY A 140 -11.56 18.75 18.41
CA GLY A 140 -10.63 19.51 19.24
C GLY A 140 -9.16 19.15 18.99
N ALA A 141 -8.80 18.69 17.79
CA ALA A 141 -7.44 18.22 17.47
C ALA A 141 -6.77 18.91 16.26
N TRP A 142 -7.28 20.04 15.79
CA TRP A 142 -6.45 21.00 15.07
C TRP A 142 -6.20 22.16 16.03
N ALA A 143 -4.99 22.25 16.58
CA ALA A 143 -4.59 23.40 17.37
C ALA A 143 -4.50 24.67 16.49
N SER A 144 -4.42 24.55 15.15
CA SER A 144 -4.57 25.68 14.22
C SER A 144 -4.93 25.30 12.77
N LYS A 145 -5.44 26.27 11.98
CA LYS A 145 -5.63 26.17 10.52
C LYS A 145 -4.34 25.79 9.78
N GLN A 146 -3.18 26.10 10.32
CA GLN A 146 -1.87 25.77 9.73
C GLN A 146 -1.58 24.26 9.79
N GLU A 147 -1.94 23.59 10.89
CA GLU A 147 -1.75 22.14 11.04
C GLU A 147 -2.62 21.35 10.05
N LEU A 148 -3.84 21.84 9.79
CA LEU A 148 -4.72 21.26 8.77
C LEU A 148 -4.12 21.38 7.37
N ILE A 149 -3.62 22.57 7.00
CA ILE A 149 -2.98 22.80 5.70
C ILE A 149 -1.74 21.91 5.55
N PHE A 150 -0.91 21.86 6.60
CA PHE A 150 0.30 21.06 6.61
C PHE A 150 0.01 19.55 6.51
N GLY A 151 -0.93 19.05 7.30
CA GLY A 151 -1.37 17.66 7.24
C GLY A 151 -1.97 17.30 5.88
N CYS A 152 -2.78 18.17 5.29
CA CYS A 152 -3.31 17.97 3.93
C CYS A 152 -2.18 17.93 2.89
N GLY A 153 -1.20 18.82 3.00
CA GLY A 153 -0.01 18.83 2.15
C GLY A 153 0.78 17.52 2.24
N LEU A 154 1.01 17.00 3.45
CA LEU A 154 1.62 15.70 3.68
C LEU A 154 0.85 14.56 3.02
N LEU A 155 -0.48 14.59 3.03
CA LEU A 155 -1.30 13.58 2.38
C LEU A 155 -1.27 13.64 0.87
N VAL A 156 -1.11 14.83 0.27
CA VAL A 156 -0.87 14.98 -1.18
C VAL A 156 0.47 14.37 -1.55
N VAL A 157 1.53 14.66 -0.78
CA VAL A 157 2.86 14.07 -0.98
C VAL A 157 2.79 12.54 -0.86
N ASN A 158 2.16 12.04 0.20
CA ASN A 158 1.97 10.60 0.43
C ASN A 158 1.20 9.93 -0.71
N SER A 159 0.13 10.57 -1.18
CA SER A 159 -0.70 10.09 -2.30
C SER A 159 0.08 10.05 -3.61
N THR A 160 0.99 11.00 -3.83
CA THR A 160 1.86 11.06 -5.01
C THR A 160 2.93 9.98 -4.95
N LEU A 161 3.56 9.78 -3.78
CA LEU A 161 4.51 8.68 -3.56
C LEU A 161 3.85 7.31 -3.74
N SER A 162 2.61 7.14 -3.27
CA SER A 162 1.84 5.89 -3.43
C SER A 162 1.53 5.57 -4.88
N ALA A 163 1.08 6.58 -5.62
CA ALA A 163 0.86 6.50 -7.05
C ALA A 163 2.15 6.14 -7.79
N PHE A 164 3.24 6.90 -7.56
CA PHE A 164 4.53 6.66 -8.20
C PHE A 164 5.06 5.25 -7.92
N SER A 165 5.10 4.84 -6.64
CA SER A 165 5.59 3.52 -6.22
C SER A 165 4.79 2.39 -6.84
N GLY A 166 3.46 2.53 -6.89
CA GLY A 166 2.58 1.55 -7.52
C GLY A 166 2.81 1.44 -9.03
N VAL A 167 2.89 2.56 -9.75
CA VAL A 167 3.12 2.55 -11.20
C VAL A 167 4.53 2.07 -11.54
N PHE A 168 5.54 2.47 -10.77
CA PHE A 168 6.92 2.01 -10.96
C PHE A 168 7.05 0.51 -10.69
N ASN A 169 6.41 -0.01 -9.65
CA ASN A 169 6.37 -1.44 -9.38
C ASN A 169 5.65 -2.23 -10.50
N GLU A 170 4.56 -1.68 -11.05
CA GLU A 170 3.91 -2.27 -12.23
C GLU A 170 4.86 -2.35 -13.42
N TRP A 171 5.58 -1.26 -13.67
CA TRP A 171 6.56 -1.18 -14.75
C TRP A 171 7.70 -2.19 -14.55
N LEU A 172 8.26 -2.35 -13.35
CA LEU A 172 9.26 -3.37 -13.06
C LEU A 172 8.75 -4.78 -13.33
N ILE A 173 7.58 -5.13 -12.78
CA ILE A 173 7.02 -6.49 -12.86
C ILE A 173 6.66 -6.88 -14.30
N LYS A 174 6.21 -5.93 -15.12
CA LYS A 174 5.66 -6.22 -16.46
C LYS A 174 6.57 -5.86 -17.63
N LYS A 175 7.56 -4.97 -17.45
CA LYS A 175 8.38 -4.45 -18.56
C LYS A 175 9.86 -4.75 -18.43
N ILE A 176 10.43 -4.61 -17.23
CA ILE A 176 11.86 -4.84 -17.02
C ILE A 176 12.13 -6.33 -16.95
N ASP A 177 11.40 -7.03 -16.09
CA ASP A 177 11.57 -8.46 -15.90
C ASP A 177 10.23 -9.14 -16.15
N PRO A 178 9.80 -9.34 -17.42
CA PRO A 178 8.52 -9.99 -17.70
C PRO A 178 8.56 -11.51 -17.45
N GLU A 179 9.73 -12.13 -17.64
CA GLU A 179 9.88 -13.59 -17.65
C GLU A 179 10.09 -14.19 -16.27
N ALA A 180 10.69 -13.48 -15.31
CA ALA A 180 10.93 -14.09 -14.01
C ALA A 180 9.61 -14.38 -13.26
N PRO A 181 9.63 -15.38 -12.37
CA PRO A 181 8.51 -15.66 -11.49
C PRO A 181 8.15 -14.47 -10.60
N LEU A 182 6.86 -14.34 -10.28
CA LEU A 182 6.38 -13.23 -9.44
C LEU A 182 7.04 -13.24 -8.06
N GLN A 183 7.20 -14.42 -7.47
CA GLN A 183 7.72 -14.51 -6.12
C GLN A 183 9.20 -14.18 -6.05
N PHE A 184 9.96 -14.43 -7.11
CA PHE A 184 11.33 -13.94 -7.24
C PHE A 184 11.38 -12.40 -7.18
N LYS A 185 10.55 -11.72 -7.98
CA LYS A 185 10.44 -10.25 -7.98
C LYS A 185 10.00 -9.70 -6.64
N ASN A 186 9.02 -10.36 -6.01
CA ASN A 186 8.52 -9.99 -4.68
C ASN A 186 9.60 -10.15 -3.61
N MET A 187 10.45 -11.19 -3.68
CA MET A 187 11.58 -11.33 -2.76
C MET A 187 12.52 -10.12 -2.85
N GLN A 188 12.84 -9.66 -4.06
CA GLN A 188 13.69 -8.49 -4.26
C GLN A 188 13.06 -7.23 -3.64
N LEU A 189 11.77 -7.00 -3.89
CA LEU A 189 11.03 -5.88 -3.32
C LEU A 189 10.97 -5.93 -1.78
N TYR A 190 10.59 -7.08 -1.21
CA TYR A 190 10.46 -7.25 0.23
C TYR A 190 11.80 -7.26 0.95
N PHE A 191 12.89 -7.66 0.28
CA PHE A 191 14.24 -7.52 0.82
C PHE A 191 14.56 -6.06 1.13
N PHE A 192 14.35 -5.14 0.18
CA PHE A 192 14.53 -3.71 0.44
C PHE A 192 13.55 -3.20 1.49
N GLY A 193 12.31 -3.69 1.50
CA GLY A 193 11.34 -3.43 2.57
C GLY A 193 11.88 -3.78 3.97
N CYS A 194 12.42 -4.98 4.15
CA CYS A 194 13.04 -5.43 5.40
C CYS A 194 14.21 -4.53 5.80
N VAL A 195 15.15 -4.27 4.88
CA VAL A 195 16.35 -3.45 5.14
C VAL A 195 15.96 -2.04 5.57
N LEU A 196 15.05 -1.40 4.85
CA LEU A 196 14.63 -0.03 5.14
C LEU A 196 13.86 0.08 6.45
N ASN A 197 12.99 -0.89 6.76
CA ASN A 197 12.27 -0.89 8.04
C ASN A 197 13.17 -1.25 9.22
N PHE A 198 14.23 -2.04 9.00
CA PHE A 198 15.24 -2.29 10.02
C PHE A 198 15.97 -1.00 10.39
N PHE A 199 16.48 -0.26 9.41
CA PHE A 199 17.08 1.06 9.67
C PHE A 199 16.07 2.05 10.25
N GLY A 200 14.83 2.04 9.78
CA GLY A 200 13.76 2.87 10.32
C GLY A 200 13.47 2.59 11.80
N ASN A 201 13.60 1.35 12.26
CA ASN A 201 13.50 1.00 13.68
C ASN A 201 14.66 1.58 14.48
N ILE A 202 15.90 1.44 13.99
CA ILE A 202 17.10 1.97 14.67
C ILE A 202 17.01 3.50 14.82
N LEU A 203 16.56 4.21 13.78
CA LEU A 203 16.45 5.67 13.78
C LEU A 203 15.33 6.19 14.68
N GLN A 204 14.31 5.38 14.97
CA GLN A 204 13.21 5.76 15.87
C GLN A 204 13.51 5.48 17.35
N ASP A 205 14.51 4.65 17.64
CA ASP A 205 14.95 4.41 19.01
C ASP A 205 15.76 5.61 19.51
N ALA A 206 15.08 6.50 20.25
CA ALA A 206 15.72 7.62 20.90
C ALA A 206 16.64 7.14 22.04
N PRO A 207 17.81 7.78 22.25
CA PRO A 207 18.68 7.45 23.37
C PRO A 207 17.95 7.63 24.70
N GLY A 208 17.83 6.57 25.50
CA GLY A 208 17.22 6.60 26.84
C GLY A 208 15.80 6.02 26.97
N THR A 209 15.20 5.55 25.87
CA THR A 209 13.96 4.76 25.89
C THR A 209 14.25 3.29 25.61
N ASP A 210 14.45 2.49 26.66
CA ASP A 210 14.61 1.02 26.56
C ASP A 210 13.26 0.35 26.25
N SER A 211 12.67 0.64 25.08
CA SER A 211 11.53 -0.12 24.56
C SER A 211 12.06 -1.23 23.67
N GLY A 212 11.98 -2.48 24.13
CA GLY A 212 12.34 -3.66 23.34
C GLY A 212 11.57 -3.74 22.02
N PHE A 213 12.12 -4.49 21.05
CA PHE A 213 11.56 -4.58 19.69
C PHE A 213 10.08 -5.02 19.66
N PHE A 214 9.68 -5.92 20.56
CA PHE A 214 8.31 -6.46 20.64
C PHE A 214 7.44 -5.80 21.72
N THR A 215 7.80 -4.61 22.19
CA THR A 215 7.00 -3.92 23.21
C THR A 215 5.58 -3.65 22.71
N GLY A 216 4.60 -4.11 23.50
CA GLY A 216 3.17 -3.95 23.21
C GLY A 216 2.56 -4.98 22.27
N PHE A 217 3.32 -6.00 21.85
CA PHE A 217 2.81 -7.03 20.96
C PHE A 217 1.88 -7.99 21.70
N SER A 218 0.59 -7.92 21.39
CA SER A 218 -0.42 -8.89 21.82
C SER A 218 -0.75 -9.86 20.68
N PRO A 219 -1.46 -10.97 20.94
CA PRO A 219 -1.97 -11.85 19.89
C PRO A 219 -2.80 -11.11 18.83
N VAL A 220 -3.51 -10.05 19.22
CA VAL A 220 -4.27 -9.19 18.29
C VAL A 220 -3.34 -8.44 17.34
N VAL A 221 -2.20 -7.95 17.83
CA VAL A 221 -1.19 -7.28 16.99
C VAL A 221 -0.63 -8.25 15.95
N TRP A 222 -0.37 -9.51 16.33
CA TRP A 222 0.06 -10.53 15.38
C TRP A 222 -1.00 -10.82 14.31
N ILE A 223 -2.29 -10.88 14.66
CA ILE A 223 -3.38 -11.01 13.69
C ILE A 223 -3.39 -9.82 12.72
N ILE A 224 -3.18 -8.60 13.20
CA ILE A 224 -3.09 -7.39 12.37
C ILE A 224 -1.89 -7.49 11.41
N ILE A 225 -0.72 -7.90 11.89
CA ILE A 225 0.50 -8.06 11.09
C ILE A 225 0.28 -9.10 9.99
N LEU A 226 -0.27 -10.27 10.33
CA LEU A 226 -0.56 -11.34 9.37
C LEU A 226 -1.57 -10.90 8.31
N ASN A 227 -2.63 -10.21 8.72
CA ASN A 227 -3.63 -9.68 7.80
C ASN A 227 -3.03 -8.65 6.85
N ASN A 228 -2.22 -7.71 7.35
CA ASN A 228 -1.56 -6.72 6.50
C ASN A 228 -0.53 -7.36 5.56
N ALA A 229 0.18 -8.40 6.00
CA ALA A 229 1.08 -9.17 5.14
C ALA A 229 0.31 -9.85 4.00
N ALA A 230 -0.82 -10.50 4.31
CA ALA A 230 -1.69 -11.12 3.32
C ALA A 230 -2.21 -10.09 2.30
N LEU A 231 -2.69 -8.93 2.77
CA LEU A 231 -3.11 -7.82 1.90
C LEU A 231 -1.97 -7.37 0.97
N GLY A 232 -0.74 -7.26 1.49
CA GLY A 232 0.43 -6.91 0.68
C GLY A 232 0.74 -7.94 -0.41
N ILE A 233 0.64 -9.24 -0.09
CA ILE A 233 0.81 -10.32 -1.06
C ILE A 233 -0.30 -10.28 -2.11
N SER A 234 -1.57 -10.08 -1.71
CA SER A 234 -2.69 -9.93 -2.64
C SER A 234 -2.48 -8.74 -3.60
N VAL A 235 -1.98 -7.61 -3.08
CA VAL A 235 -1.63 -6.46 -3.92
C VAL A 235 -0.58 -6.84 -4.97
N ALA A 236 0.45 -7.61 -4.63
CA ALA A 236 1.44 -8.04 -5.62
C ALA A 236 0.82 -8.85 -6.78
N TYR A 237 -0.13 -9.73 -6.48
CA TYR A 237 -0.89 -10.46 -7.51
C TYR A 237 -1.77 -9.55 -8.36
N ILE A 238 -2.44 -8.57 -7.75
CA ILE A 238 -3.21 -7.55 -8.48
C ILE A 238 -2.28 -6.77 -9.41
N MET A 239 -1.08 -6.39 -8.96
CA MET A 239 -0.12 -5.66 -9.78
C MET A 239 0.40 -6.49 -10.96
N LYS A 240 0.52 -7.81 -10.80
CA LYS A 240 0.92 -8.72 -11.90
C LYS A 240 -0.18 -8.85 -12.95
N TYR A 241 -1.41 -9.15 -12.53
CA TYR A 241 -2.48 -9.57 -13.45
C TYR A 241 -3.46 -8.45 -13.85
N ALA A 242 -3.58 -7.43 -13.03
CA ALA A 242 -4.34 -6.20 -13.29
C ALA A 242 -3.38 -5.01 -13.25
N ASN A 243 -3.86 -3.79 -13.00
CA ASN A 243 -3.01 -2.58 -13.01
C ASN A 243 -3.15 -1.81 -11.68
N ASN A 244 -2.27 -0.82 -11.46
CA ASN A 244 -2.25 0.01 -10.24
C ASN A 244 -3.58 0.75 -9.99
N VAL A 245 -4.34 1.02 -11.04
CA VAL A 245 -5.69 1.58 -10.92
C VAL A 245 -6.63 0.58 -10.24
N VAL A 246 -6.63 -0.70 -10.65
CA VAL A 246 -7.44 -1.75 -10.01
C VAL A 246 -7.05 -1.95 -8.54
N LYS A 247 -5.77 -1.83 -8.19
CA LYS A 247 -5.32 -1.79 -6.79
C LYS A 247 -6.00 -0.68 -5.98
N CYS A 248 -6.21 0.51 -6.58
CA CYS A 248 -6.94 1.59 -5.90
C CYS A 248 -8.42 1.24 -5.71
N PHE A 249 -9.06 0.60 -6.70
CA PHE A 249 -10.44 0.13 -6.59
C PHE A 249 -10.61 -0.95 -5.51
N THR A 250 -9.71 -1.94 -5.44
CA THR A 250 -9.79 -2.97 -4.39
C THR A 250 -9.58 -2.39 -3.00
N GLY A 251 -8.71 -1.39 -2.86
CA GLY A 251 -8.54 -0.64 -1.61
C GLY A 251 -9.80 0.15 -1.21
N ALA A 252 -10.50 0.76 -2.18
CA ALA A 252 -11.76 1.46 -1.92
C ALA A 252 -12.89 0.49 -1.54
N GLY A 253 -12.93 -0.71 -2.13
CA GLY A 253 -13.92 -1.75 -1.82
C GLY A 253 -13.82 -2.35 -0.41
N GLN A 254 -12.73 -2.09 0.33
CA GLN A 254 -12.62 -2.45 1.75
C GLN A 254 -13.38 -1.49 2.68
N CYS A 255 -13.79 -0.34 2.16
CA CYS A 255 -14.72 0.56 2.83
C CYS A 255 -16.15 0.02 2.65
N PRO A 256 -17.12 0.26 3.57
CA PRO A 256 -18.53 -0.05 3.35
C PRO A 256 -19.12 0.81 2.22
N VAL A 257 -18.70 0.52 1.00
CA VAL A 257 -19.32 0.95 -0.25
C VAL A 257 -20.27 -0.18 -0.67
N PRO A 258 -21.45 0.10 -1.24
CA PRO A 258 -22.35 -0.95 -1.70
C PRO A 258 -21.61 -1.96 -2.60
N PRO A 259 -21.64 -3.27 -2.29
CA PRO A 259 -20.98 -4.33 -3.07
C PRO A 259 -21.37 -4.34 -4.55
N SER A 260 -22.53 -3.77 -4.89
CA SER A 260 -23.03 -3.59 -6.24
C SER A 260 -22.14 -2.71 -7.11
N ILE A 261 -21.53 -1.65 -6.54
CA ILE A 261 -20.68 -0.72 -7.29
C ILE A 261 -19.32 -1.40 -7.57
N THR A 262 -18.69 -1.99 -6.56
CA THR A 262 -17.40 -2.68 -6.71
C THR A 262 -17.49 -3.87 -7.67
N SER A 263 -18.58 -4.66 -7.58
CA SER A 263 -18.80 -5.82 -8.45
C SER A 263 -18.99 -5.41 -9.91
N PHE A 264 -19.82 -4.39 -10.19
CA PHE A 264 -20.04 -3.90 -11.55
C PHE A 264 -18.75 -3.43 -12.24
N PHE A 265 -17.81 -2.86 -11.48
CA PHE A 265 -16.54 -2.35 -12.03
C PHE A 265 -15.44 -3.40 -12.19
N CYS A 266 -15.38 -4.43 -11.34
CA CYS A 266 -14.52 -5.59 -11.59
C CYS A 266 -14.87 -6.30 -12.91
N TYR A 267 -16.14 -6.27 -13.31
CA TYR A 267 -16.60 -6.76 -14.62
C TYR A 267 -16.33 -5.78 -15.78
N SER A 268 -16.39 -4.47 -15.52
CA SER A 268 -16.21 -3.43 -16.56
C SER A 268 -14.74 -3.16 -16.92
N ILE A 269 -13.82 -3.34 -15.97
CA ILE A 269 -12.38 -3.28 -16.21
C ILE A 269 -11.94 -4.65 -16.70
N ASN A 270 -12.16 -4.89 -17.99
CA ASN A 270 -11.85 -6.14 -18.68
C ASN A 270 -10.43 -6.63 -18.28
N ILE A 271 -10.35 -7.69 -17.46
CA ILE A 271 -9.08 -8.32 -17.08
C ILE A 271 -8.60 -9.05 -18.34
N PRO A 272 -7.55 -8.57 -19.05
CA PRO A 272 -7.26 -9.05 -20.41
C PRO A 272 -6.78 -10.51 -20.51
N TYR A 273 -6.74 -11.26 -19.40
CA TYR A 273 -6.11 -12.58 -19.32
C TYR A 273 -7.08 -13.75 -19.10
N LEU A 274 -8.40 -13.52 -18.95
CA LEU A 274 -9.37 -14.62 -18.86
C LEU A 274 -9.74 -15.25 -20.22
N HIS A 275 -9.20 -14.73 -21.33
CA HIS A 275 -9.45 -15.24 -22.69
C HIS A 275 -8.24 -15.93 -23.35
N MET A 276 -7.12 -16.13 -22.65
CA MET A 276 -5.94 -16.84 -23.18
C MET A 276 -5.79 -18.30 -22.67
N LEU A 277 -6.83 -18.84 -22.03
CA LEU A 277 -6.89 -20.25 -21.62
C LEU A 277 -8.02 -21.02 -22.31
N ASN A 278 -8.30 -20.69 -23.58
CA ASN A 278 -8.97 -21.57 -24.54
C ASN A 278 -8.19 -21.53 -25.85
#